data_AF-A0A4Q3S2P4-F1
#
_entry.id   AF-A0A4Q3S2P4-F1
#
_cell.length_a   1.000
_cell.length_b   1.000
_cell.length_c   1.000
_cell.angle_alpha   90.00
_cell.angle_beta   90.00
_cell.angle_gamma   90.00
#
_symmetry.space_group_name_H-M   'P 1'
#
loop_
_entity.id
_entity.type
_entity.pdbx_description
1 polymer ?
#
loop_
_entity_poly.entity_id
_entity_poly.type
_entity_poly.pdbx_seq_one_letter_code
_entity_poly.pdbx_strand_id
1 'polypeptide(L)'
;MIEDQHGELQTETWELLCRGFWNQKAIPSVIPLCAQLVMYNDHPLLWEHQAETFLTLTNTCENIPALMGDLFSSHIEVCGAWIDFGRLYHFLPAFLGESENKQIGIPTALVNSFIKVLAKHKVSYKITENYVTQRKFQMLFCSYPHNWPDDQNFGQPHIIAEEFIARRLSENPSA
;
A
#
# COMPACT_ATOMS: atom_id res chain seq x y z
N MET A 1 -28.12 18.49 0.23
CA MET A 1 -28.31 19.48 1.31
C MET A 1 -29.67 19.24 1.92
N ILE A 2 -29.72 18.89 3.20
CA ILE A 2 -30.93 19.09 4.00
C ILE A 2 -30.42 19.89 5.19
N GLU A 3 -30.46 21.21 5.06
CA GLU A 3 -30.33 22.10 6.21
C GLU A 3 -31.64 21.99 6.99
N ASP A 4 -31.56 21.79 8.30
CA ASP A 4 -32.69 22.16 9.14
C ASP A 4 -32.75 23.68 9.28
N GLN A 5 -33.88 24.18 9.77
CA GLN A 5 -34.18 25.61 9.80
C GLN A 5 -33.34 26.41 10.82
N HIS A 6 -32.34 25.80 11.49
CA HIS A 6 -31.60 26.42 12.60
C HIS A 6 -30.08 26.49 12.39
N GLY A 7 -29.54 25.98 11.28
CA GLY A 7 -28.12 26.10 10.95
C GLY A 7 -27.19 25.20 11.75
N GLU A 8 -27.71 24.15 12.39
CA GLU A 8 -26.90 23.14 13.07
C GLU A 8 -26.39 22.07 12.08
N LEU A 9 -25.11 21.71 12.23
CA LEU A 9 -24.51 20.64 11.43
C LEU A 9 -25.10 19.30 11.85
N GLN A 10 -25.91 18.68 10.98
CA GLN A 10 -26.37 17.31 11.22
C GLN A 10 -25.18 16.36 11.20
N THR A 11 -25.00 15.63 12.30
CA THR A 11 -23.93 14.65 12.45
C THR A 11 -24.53 13.26 12.51
N GLU A 12 -24.10 12.38 11.61
CA GLU A 12 -24.49 10.98 11.67
C GLU A 12 -23.40 10.16 12.37
N THR A 13 -23.81 9.33 13.33
CA THR A 13 -22.89 8.40 13.99
C THR A 13 -23.00 7.02 13.35
N TRP A 14 -21.85 6.45 13.02
CA TRP A 14 -21.75 5.13 12.40
C TRP A 14 -20.81 4.25 13.22
N GLU A 15 -21.17 2.97 13.33
CA GLU A 15 -20.31 1.91 13.84
C GLU A 15 -19.72 1.13 12.67
N LEU A 16 -18.41 0.90 12.70
CA LEU A 16 -17.70 0.12 11.71
C LEU A 16 -17.10 -1.12 12.38
N LEU A 17 -17.54 -2.30 11.95
CA LEU A 17 -16.98 -3.59 12.35
C LEU A 17 -15.99 -4.05 11.29
N CYS A 18 -14.77 -4.41 11.72
CA CYS A 18 -13.70 -4.91 10.86
C CYS A 18 -13.43 -6.38 11.19
N ARG A 19 -13.68 -7.30 10.26
CA ARG A 19 -13.33 -8.72 10.44
C ARG A 19 -12.04 -9.05 9.70
N GLY A 20 -11.25 -9.97 10.26
CA GLY A 20 -9.91 -10.26 9.73
C GLY A 20 -9.02 -9.01 9.76
N PHE A 21 -9.08 -8.22 10.84
CA PHE A 21 -8.29 -7.01 11.00
C PHE A 21 -6.79 -7.32 10.87
N TRP A 22 -6.08 -6.46 10.15
CA TRP A 22 -4.64 -6.58 9.95
C TRP A 22 -3.88 -5.39 10.53
N ASN A 23 -4.16 -4.20 10.03
CA ASN A 23 -3.42 -2.99 10.41
C ASN A 23 -4.29 -1.74 10.24
N GLN A 24 -3.90 -0.65 10.90
CA GLN A 24 -4.52 0.66 10.71
C GLN A 24 -3.50 1.79 10.86
N LYS A 25 -3.77 2.90 10.17
CA LYS A 25 -3.22 4.21 10.46
C LYS A 25 -4.35 5.10 10.94
N ALA A 26 -4.18 5.65 12.15
CA ALA A 26 -5.21 6.28 12.95
C ALA A 26 -6.27 7.03 12.13
N ILE A 27 -7.48 6.45 12.04
CA ILE A 27 -8.64 7.13 11.45
C ILE A 27 -9.15 8.17 12.45
N PRO A 28 -9.33 9.43 12.02
CA PRO A 28 -9.93 10.45 12.86
C PRO A 28 -11.31 10.00 13.35
N SER A 29 -11.62 10.23 14.62
CA SER A 29 -12.96 9.99 15.16
C SER A 29 -14.03 10.91 14.54
N VAL A 30 -13.60 11.99 13.89
CA VAL A 30 -14.46 12.92 13.15
C VAL A 30 -13.89 13.06 11.75
N ILE A 31 -14.69 12.71 10.74
CA ILE A 31 -14.34 12.84 9.33
C ILE A 31 -14.97 14.14 8.83
N PRO A 32 -14.18 15.13 8.37
CA PRO A 32 -14.72 16.39 7.89
C PRO A 32 -15.51 16.17 6.58
N LEU A 33 -16.46 17.04 6.29
CA LEU A 33 -17.33 16.95 5.10
C LEU A 33 -16.56 16.94 3.77
N CYS A 34 -15.34 17.46 3.73
CA CYS A 34 -14.47 17.45 2.55
C CYS A 34 -13.72 16.13 2.35
N ALA A 35 -13.81 15.20 3.31
CA ALA A 35 -13.22 13.88 3.22
C ALA A 35 -14.24 12.84 2.80
N GLN A 36 -13.76 11.78 2.15
CA GLN A 36 -14.58 10.65 1.72
C GLN A 36 -13.98 9.36 2.26
N LEU A 37 -14.84 8.47 2.74
CA LEU A 37 -14.44 7.10 3.00
C LEU A 37 -14.52 6.31 1.69
N VAL A 38 -13.38 5.81 1.24
CA VAL A 38 -13.25 5.05 -0.01
C VAL A 38 -12.78 3.64 0.32
N MET A 39 -13.39 2.64 -0.30
CA MET A 39 -12.92 1.26 -0.21
C MET A 39 -12.06 0.92 -1.42
N TYR A 40 -10.87 0.39 -1.15
CA TYR A 40 -9.96 -0.13 -2.16
C TYR A 40 -9.80 -1.64 -2.01
N ASN A 41 -9.92 -2.35 -3.13
CA ASN A 41 -9.58 -3.78 -3.22
C ASN A 41 -8.23 -4.01 -3.95
N ASP A 42 -7.76 -2.97 -4.64
CA ASP A 42 -6.48 -2.93 -5.33
C ASP A 42 -5.86 -1.55 -5.06
N HIS A 43 -4.79 -1.54 -4.28
CA HIS A 43 -4.07 -0.35 -3.86
C HIS A 43 -2.63 -0.76 -3.50
N PRO A 44 -1.60 0.07 -3.75
CA PRO A 44 -0.21 -0.28 -3.45
C PRO A 44 0.02 -0.87 -2.06
N LEU A 45 -0.61 -0.31 -1.04
CA LEU A 45 -0.49 -0.80 0.34
C LEU A 45 -1.01 -2.24 0.54
N LEU A 46 -1.92 -2.72 -0.31
CA LEU A 46 -2.44 -4.09 -0.26
C LEU A 46 -1.51 -5.09 -0.95
N TRP A 47 -0.63 -4.67 -1.87
CA TRP A 47 0.19 -5.57 -2.67
C TRP A 47 1.17 -6.41 -1.84
N GLU A 48 1.63 -5.90 -0.69
CA GLU A 48 2.49 -6.66 0.25
C GLU A 48 1.78 -7.83 0.93
N HIS A 49 0.46 -7.90 0.81
CA HIS A 49 -0.37 -8.95 1.38
C HIS A 49 -1.00 -9.85 0.32
N GLN A 50 -0.64 -9.65 -0.95
CA GLN A 50 -1.14 -10.41 -2.09
C GLN A 50 -0.06 -11.38 -2.60
N ALA A 51 0.15 -11.44 -3.91
CA ALA A 51 1.14 -12.31 -4.51
C ALA A 51 2.55 -11.72 -4.43
N GLU A 52 3.52 -12.59 -4.17
CA GLU A 52 4.94 -12.31 -4.21
C GLU A 52 5.60 -13.16 -5.30
N THR A 53 6.44 -12.53 -6.10
CA THR A 53 7.27 -13.19 -7.10
C THR A 53 8.70 -13.19 -6.61
N PHE A 54 9.32 -14.36 -6.66
CA PHE A 54 10.70 -14.52 -6.28
C PHE A 54 11.62 -14.51 -7.49
N LEU A 55 12.69 -13.73 -7.39
CA LEU A 55 13.76 -13.66 -8.38
C LEU A 55 15.06 -14.15 -7.75
N THR A 56 15.82 -14.96 -8.47
CA THR A 56 17.22 -15.23 -8.15
C THR A 56 18.11 -14.35 -9.01
N LEU A 57 18.98 -13.57 -8.37
CA LEU A 57 20.01 -12.78 -9.06
C LEU A 57 21.19 -13.70 -9.39
N THR A 58 21.68 -13.64 -10.63
CA THR A 58 22.68 -14.61 -11.14
C THR A 58 24.05 -13.99 -11.44
N ASN A 59 24.21 -12.69 -11.22
CA ASN A 59 25.48 -11.98 -11.35
C ASN A 59 25.53 -10.78 -10.41
N THR A 60 26.74 -10.23 -10.25
CA THR A 60 26.99 -9.00 -9.49
C THR A 60 26.69 -7.76 -10.34
N CYS A 61 26.57 -6.60 -9.67
CA CYS A 61 26.46 -5.30 -10.32
C CYS A 61 27.69 -4.45 -10.02
N GLU A 62 28.29 -3.84 -11.04
CA GLU A 62 29.47 -2.96 -10.87
C GLU A 62 29.13 -1.64 -10.17
N ASN A 63 27.92 -1.11 -10.36
CA ASN A 63 27.47 0.17 -9.80
C ASN A 63 26.18 0.02 -8.99
N ILE A 64 26.31 -0.64 -7.84
CA ILE A 64 25.20 -0.86 -6.90
C ILE A 64 24.51 0.46 -6.50
N PRO A 65 25.21 1.57 -6.19
CA PRO A 65 24.53 2.82 -5.84
C PRO A 65 23.58 3.34 -6.93
N ALA A 66 24.00 3.32 -8.19
CA ALA A 66 23.15 3.76 -9.30
C ALA A 66 21.95 2.84 -9.51
N LEU A 67 22.16 1.52 -9.40
CA LEU A 67 21.08 0.54 -9.45
C LEU A 67 20.04 0.77 -8.34
N MET A 68 20.49 0.94 -7.10
CA MET A 68 19.59 1.17 -5.96
C MET A 68 18.82 2.49 -6.09
N GLY A 69 19.45 3.55 -6.61
CA GLY A 69 18.77 4.83 -6.86
C GLY A 69 17.68 4.72 -7.93
N ASP A 70 17.95 4.01 -9.02
CA ASP A 70 16.95 3.76 -10.08
C ASP A 70 15.83 2.85 -9.59
N LEU A 71 16.16 1.81 -8.80
CA LEU A 71 15.17 0.92 -8.20
C LEU A 71 14.25 1.69 -7.24
N PHE A 72 14.83 2.54 -6.39
CA PHE A 72 14.06 3.42 -5.50
C PHE A 72 13.13 4.33 -6.29
N SER A 73 13.65 5.00 -7.32
CA SER A 73 12.89 5.95 -8.13
C SER A 73 11.71 5.27 -8.83
N SER A 74 11.96 4.11 -9.46
CA SER A 74 10.91 3.34 -10.13
C SER A 74 9.90 2.73 -9.16
N HIS A 75 10.34 2.34 -7.95
CA HIS A 75 9.45 1.86 -6.90
C HIS A 75 8.49 2.96 -6.44
N ILE A 76 9.01 4.15 -6.14
CA ILE A 76 8.19 5.30 -5.72
C ILE A 76 7.24 5.75 -6.83
N GLU A 77 7.66 5.73 -8.09
CA GLU A 77 6.81 6.07 -9.24
C GLU A 77 5.59 5.14 -9.33
N VAL A 78 5.76 3.85 -9.06
CA VAL A 78 4.68 2.85 -9.20
C VAL A 78 3.80 2.75 -7.96
N CYS A 79 4.39 2.83 -6.76
CA CYS A 79 3.66 2.60 -5.51
C CYS A 79 3.42 3.86 -4.68
N GLY A 80 3.87 5.03 -5.14
CA GLY A 80 3.69 6.31 -4.45
C GLY A 80 4.20 6.35 -3.03
N ALA A 81 5.29 5.64 -2.70
CA ALA A 81 5.82 5.50 -1.34
C ALA A 81 4.90 4.80 -0.32
N TRP A 82 3.82 4.15 -0.75
CA TRP A 82 2.96 3.34 0.13
C TRP A 82 3.68 2.11 0.68
N ILE A 83 4.53 1.51 -0.14
CA ILE A 83 5.38 0.38 0.23
C ILE A 83 6.78 0.92 0.55
N ASP A 84 7.32 0.60 1.72
CA ASP A 84 8.65 1.04 2.12
C ASP A 84 9.74 0.25 1.36
N PHE A 85 10.44 0.96 0.47
CA PHE A 85 11.53 0.40 -0.33
C PHE A 85 12.71 -0.08 0.55
N GLY A 86 13.09 0.70 1.55
CA GLY A 86 14.22 0.37 2.43
C GLY A 86 13.93 -0.88 3.25
N ARG A 87 12.71 -0.98 3.79
CA ARG A 87 12.28 -2.17 4.52
C ARG A 87 12.37 -3.43 3.66
N LEU A 88 11.87 -3.38 2.42
CA LEU A 88 11.87 -4.55 1.52
C LEU A 88 13.27 -4.93 1.00
N TYR A 89 14.10 -3.95 0.65
CA TYR A 89 15.30 -4.20 -0.15
C TYR A 89 16.62 -3.80 0.53
N HIS A 90 16.64 -3.58 1.85
CA HIS A 90 17.86 -3.21 2.57
C HIS A 90 19.02 -4.22 2.42
N PHE A 91 18.74 -5.51 2.20
CA PHE A 91 19.79 -6.52 1.98
C PHE A 91 20.30 -6.60 0.53
N LEU A 92 19.57 -6.01 -0.42
CA LEU A 92 19.88 -6.11 -1.85
C LEU A 92 21.30 -5.64 -2.22
N PRO A 93 21.85 -4.55 -1.64
CA PRO A 93 23.23 -4.14 -1.90
C PRO A 93 24.25 -5.21 -1.55
N ALA A 94 24.03 -5.96 -0.46
CA ALA A 94 24.93 -7.05 -0.08
C ALA A 94 24.86 -8.19 -1.11
N PHE A 95 23.65 -8.56 -1.53
CA PHE A 95 23.45 -9.64 -2.50
C PHE A 95 24.05 -9.33 -3.87
N LEU A 96 24.01 -8.07 -4.31
CA LEU A 96 24.58 -7.64 -5.58
C LEU A 96 26.12 -7.59 -5.58
N GLY A 97 26.75 -7.63 -4.41
CA GLY A 97 28.21 -7.69 -4.24
C GLY A 97 28.77 -9.10 -4.12
N GLU A 98 27.91 -10.10 -3.88
CA GLU A 98 28.30 -11.51 -3.74
C GLU A 98 28.08 -12.27 -5.06
N SER A 99 28.94 -13.25 -5.35
CA SER A 99 28.80 -14.12 -6.53
C SER A 99 27.83 -15.29 -6.33
N GLU A 100 27.28 -15.44 -5.14
CA GLU A 100 26.30 -16.48 -4.83
C GLU A 100 24.90 -16.10 -5.31
N ASN A 101 24.17 -17.09 -5.82
CA ASN A 101 22.77 -16.94 -6.21
C ASN A 101 21.92 -16.67 -4.95
N LYS A 102 21.43 -15.44 -4.80
CA LYS A 102 20.49 -15.06 -3.74
C LYS A 102 19.11 -14.80 -4.32
N GLN A 103 18.08 -15.16 -3.56
CA GLN A 103 16.68 -14.98 -3.92
C GLN A 103 16.12 -13.74 -3.22
N ILE A 104 15.37 -12.93 -3.96
CA ILE A 104 14.63 -11.78 -3.46
C ILE A 104 13.15 -11.96 -3.74
N GLY A 105 12.33 -11.61 -2.76
CA GLY A 105 10.88 -11.56 -2.90
C GLY A 105 10.44 -10.15 -3.27
N ILE A 106 9.53 -10.04 -4.23
CA ILE A 106 9.02 -8.78 -4.76
C ILE A 106 7.50 -8.90 -4.89
N PRO A 107 6.70 -7.94 -4.38
CA PRO A 107 5.27 -7.92 -4.66
C PRO A 107 5.02 -8.02 -6.17
N THR A 108 4.17 -8.95 -6.61
CA THR A 108 4.03 -9.27 -8.04
C THR A 108 3.68 -8.04 -8.89
N ALA A 109 2.92 -7.09 -8.33
CA ALA A 109 2.59 -5.82 -8.97
C ALA A 109 3.82 -4.95 -9.32
N LEU A 110 4.93 -5.09 -8.59
CA LEU A 110 6.18 -4.33 -8.77
C LEU A 110 7.21 -5.04 -9.65
N VAL A 111 6.99 -6.30 -10.02
CA VAL A 111 8.00 -7.12 -10.72
C VAL A 111 8.42 -6.49 -12.04
N ASN A 112 7.47 -5.97 -12.80
CA ASN A 112 7.74 -5.39 -14.11
C ASN A 112 8.60 -4.13 -14.03
N SER A 113 8.38 -3.27 -13.04
CA SER A 113 9.22 -2.08 -12.84
C SER A 113 10.61 -2.47 -12.36
N PHE A 114 10.69 -3.42 -11.42
CA PHE A 114 11.96 -3.93 -10.90
C PHE A 114 12.83 -4.55 -12.00
N ILE A 115 12.27 -5.42 -12.83
CA ILE A 115 12.97 -6.09 -13.93
C ILE A 115 13.51 -5.10 -14.97
N LYS A 116 12.73 -4.06 -15.31
CA LYS A 116 13.18 -3.02 -16.25
C LYS A 116 14.45 -2.34 -15.76
N VAL A 117 14.52 -2.05 -14.47
CA VAL A 117 15.70 -1.44 -13.85
C VAL A 117 16.87 -2.42 -13.81
N LEU A 118 16.66 -3.69 -13.42
CA LEU A 118 17.71 -4.71 -13.48
C LEU A 118 18.32 -4.83 -14.89
N ALA A 119 17.48 -4.84 -15.92
CA ALA A 119 17.92 -4.91 -17.31
C ALA A 119 18.76 -3.68 -17.71
N LYS A 120 18.36 -2.46 -17.30
CA LYS A 120 19.13 -1.22 -17.52
C LYS A 120 20.56 -1.32 -16.96
N HIS A 121 20.72 -1.97 -15.82
CA HIS A 121 22.00 -2.17 -15.14
C HIS A 121 22.71 -3.49 -15.47
N LYS A 122 22.22 -4.22 -16.48
CA LYS A 122 22.78 -5.52 -16.92
C LYS A 122 22.85 -6.57 -15.81
N VAL A 123 21.93 -6.49 -14.84
CA VAL A 123 21.76 -7.53 -13.81
C VAL A 123 20.85 -8.61 -14.37
N SER A 124 21.38 -9.83 -14.39
CA SER A 124 20.69 -11.03 -14.82
C SER A 124 19.92 -11.64 -13.66
N TYR A 125 18.74 -12.15 -13.96
CA TYR A 125 17.86 -12.75 -12.98
C TYR A 125 17.13 -13.95 -13.58
N LYS A 126 16.61 -14.81 -12.69
CA LYS A 126 15.69 -15.89 -13.02
C LYS A 126 14.49 -15.82 -12.11
N ILE A 127 13.28 -15.87 -12.68
CA ILE A 127 12.06 -16.06 -11.88
C ILE A 127 12.05 -17.50 -11.37
N THR A 128 12.00 -17.67 -10.05
CA THR A 128 12.01 -18.99 -9.41
C THR A 128 10.61 -19.45 -9.04
N GLU A 129 9.83 -18.62 -8.37
CA GLU A 129 8.54 -19.00 -7.80
C GLU A 129 7.57 -17.81 -7.80
N ASN A 130 6.28 -18.13 -7.82
CA ASN A 130 5.20 -17.19 -7.53
C ASN A 130 4.40 -17.73 -6.36
N TYR A 131 4.37 -16.99 -5.26
CA TYR A 131 3.58 -17.30 -4.09
C TYR A 131 2.34 -16.40 -4.08
N VAL A 132 1.16 -16.99 -3.92
CA VAL A 132 -0.09 -16.24 -3.86
C VAL A 132 -0.71 -16.45 -2.49
N THR A 133 -0.96 -15.36 -1.77
CA THR A 133 -1.70 -15.42 -0.50
C THR A 133 -3.17 -15.75 -0.77
N GLN A 134 -3.78 -16.53 0.13
CA GLN A 134 -5.20 -16.85 0.04
C GLN A 134 -6.10 -15.76 0.64
N ARG A 135 -5.54 -14.89 1.50
CA ARG A 135 -6.29 -13.83 2.17
C ARG A 135 -6.49 -12.64 1.23
N LYS A 136 -7.72 -12.20 1.10
CA LYS A 136 -8.09 -11.01 0.33
C LYS A 136 -8.41 -9.88 1.28
N PHE A 137 -7.44 -9.01 1.49
CA PHE A 137 -7.64 -7.81 2.27
C PHE A 137 -8.26 -6.69 1.42
N GLN A 138 -9.02 -5.84 2.09
CA GLN A 138 -9.58 -4.59 1.61
C GLN A 138 -8.99 -3.46 2.45
N MET A 139 -8.95 -2.26 1.87
CA MET A 139 -8.53 -1.05 2.58
C MET A 139 -9.68 -0.06 2.63
N LEU A 140 -10.06 0.37 3.83
CA LEU A 140 -10.90 1.54 4.03
C LEU A 140 -9.99 2.76 4.19
N PHE A 141 -10.15 3.75 3.33
CA PHE A 141 -9.27 4.90 3.22
C PHE A 141 -10.03 6.20 3.46
N CYS A 142 -9.43 7.13 4.20
CA CYS A 142 -9.97 8.47 4.35
C CYS A 142 -9.35 9.39 3.29
N SER A 143 -10.02 9.49 2.15
CA SER A 143 -9.58 10.28 1.00
C SER A 143 -9.89 11.76 1.17
N TYR A 144 -8.96 12.60 0.72
CA TYR A 144 -9.11 14.06 0.64
C TYR A 144 -8.77 14.50 -0.78
N PRO A 145 -9.63 14.21 -1.77
CA PRO A 145 -9.26 14.20 -3.19
C PRO A 145 -8.79 15.56 -3.73
N HIS A 146 -9.14 16.66 -3.05
CA HIS A 146 -8.71 18.01 -3.44
C HIS A 146 -7.32 18.40 -2.93
N ASN A 147 -6.83 17.75 -1.87
CA ASN A 147 -5.60 18.15 -1.19
C ASN A 147 -4.54 17.06 -1.22
N TRP A 148 -4.93 15.78 -1.10
CA TRP A 148 -4.02 14.64 -1.04
C TRP A 148 -4.48 13.56 -2.01
N PRO A 149 -3.69 13.26 -3.05
CA PRO A 149 -4.01 12.17 -3.95
C PRO A 149 -3.84 10.82 -3.23
N ASP A 150 -4.72 9.88 -3.55
CA ASP A 150 -4.74 8.56 -2.90
C ASP A 150 -3.58 7.67 -3.37
N ASP A 151 -3.02 7.94 -4.55
CA ASP A 151 -1.91 7.20 -5.15
C ASP A 151 -0.53 7.52 -4.56
N GLN A 152 -0.43 8.50 -3.66
CA GLN A 152 0.81 8.85 -2.96
C GLN A 152 0.65 8.82 -1.44
N ASN A 153 1.65 8.32 -0.74
CA ASN A 153 1.67 8.18 0.70
C ASN A 153 2.19 9.45 1.38
N PHE A 154 1.25 10.25 1.88
CA PHE A 154 1.48 11.35 2.83
C PHE A 154 1.14 10.94 4.26
N GLY A 155 0.95 9.64 4.49
CA GLY A 155 0.56 9.08 5.76
C GLY A 155 -0.93 9.20 6.06
N GLN A 156 -1.77 9.14 5.02
CA GLN A 156 -3.20 9.25 5.14
C GLN A 156 -3.79 8.11 5.99
N PRO A 157 -4.86 8.40 6.76
CA PRO A 157 -5.54 7.40 7.57
C PRO A 157 -6.19 6.28 6.76
N HIS A 158 -6.07 5.05 7.26
CA HIS A 158 -6.67 3.88 6.64
C HIS A 158 -6.81 2.72 7.62
N ILE A 159 -7.66 1.76 7.30
CA ILE A 159 -7.77 0.45 7.96
C ILE A 159 -7.63 -0.64 6.89
N ILE A 160 -6.91 -1.71 7.20
CA ILE A 160 -6.81 -2.92 6.39
C ILE A 160 -7.47 -4.08 7.14
N ALA A 161 -8.45 -4.70 6.50
CA ALA A 161 -9.21 -5.83 7.04
C ALA A 161 -9.71 -6.74 5.90
N GLU A 162 -10.19 -7.94 6.20
CA GLU A 162 -10.78 -8.83 5.18
C GLU A 162 -12.21 -8.41 4.81
N GLU A 163 -12.96 -7.85 5.77
CA GLU A 163 -14.34 -7.41 5.58
C GLU A 163 -14.65 -6.19 6.46
N PHE A 164 -15.41 -5.25 5.89
CA PHE A 164 -15.96 -4.08 6.57
C PHE A 164 -17.49 -4.14 6.62
N ILE A 165 -18.07 -3.96 7.80
CA ILE A 165 -19.52 -3.91 8.01
C ILE A 165 -19.86 -2.60 8.70
N ALA A 166 -20.68 -1.76 8.05
CA ALA A 166 -21.11 -0.48 8.59
C ALA A 166 -22.55 -0.55 9.09
N ARG A 167 -22.81 0.04 10.27
CA ARG A 167 -24.15 0.19 10.83
C ARG A 167 -24.33 1.63 11.31
N ARG A 168 -25.39 2.29 10.84
CA ARG A 168 -25.80 3.58 11.38
C ARG A 168 -26.28 3.40 12.82
N LEU A 169 -25.73 4.18 13.75
CA LEU A 169 -26.29 4.31 15.08
C LEU A 169 -27.34 5.43 15.00
N SER A 170 -28.60 5.12 15.31
CA SER A 170 -29.64 6.15 15.39
C SER A 170 -29.26 7.19 16.43
N GLU A 171 -29.54 8.47 16.16
CA GLU A 171 -29.54 9.50 17.20
C GLU A 171 -30.40 8.98 18.36
N ASN A 172 -29.87 8.96 19.58
CA ASN A 172 -30.73 8.86 20.75
C ASN A 172 -31.71 10.04 20.64
N PRO A 173 -33.04 9.83 20.54
CA PRO A 173 -33.95 10.90 20.87
C PRO A 173 -33.69 11.19 22.35
N SER A 174 -33.21 12.40 22.62
CA SER A 174 -32.99 12.95 23.95
C SER A 174 -34.13 12.52 24.88
N ALA A 175 -33.80 11.77 25.94
CA ALA A 175 -34.69 11.55 27.07
C ALA A 175 -34.49 12.68 28.09
#